data_AF-A0A3Q8UQ89-F1
#
_entry.id   AF-A0A3Q8UQ89-F1
#
_cell.length_a   1.000
_cell.length_b   1.000
_cell.length_c   1.000
_cell.angle_alpha   90.00
_cell.angle_beta   90.00
_cell.angle_gamma   90.00
#
_symmetry.space_group_name_H-M   'P 1'
#
loop_
_entity.id
_entity.type
_entity.pdbx_description
1 polymer ?
#
loop_
_entity_poly.entity_id
_entity_poly.type
_entity_poly.pdbx_seq_one_letter_code
_entity_poly.pdbx_strand_id
1 'polypeptide(L)'
;MSVYVPHGAYRLRRALLLLFAPLLTAAALLAGPAADPAAACPSGACGSVITAPLAPPAPAAEPCPSPDPVVCRIRVLPWDEKAEAQQTRMRYHGLLEDMRRTEARMRADGASDEEVARKLVDMRNQAKEITRAGMSPEEVRVLEERNQAKYGNPLGPTADQLYAKYGSWPEVIAASTRTSTAVDEALSLHYHPCPV
;
A
#
# COMPACT_ATOMS: atom_id res chain seq x y z
N MET A 1 -0.72 -56.82 -54.09
CA MET A 1 -1.71 -56.78 -53.01
C MET A 1 -1.98 -58.20 -52.54
N SER A 2 -1.84 -58.39 -51.22
CA SER A 2 -2.05 -59.56 -50.34
C SER A 2 -1.44 -60.91 -50.69
N VAL A 3 -0.53 -61.31 -49.79
CA VAL A 3 0.34 -62.47 -49.80
C VAL A 3 -0.20 -63.56 -48.85
N TYR A 4 -0.12 -64.77 -49.36
CA TYR A 4 0.00 -66.11 -48.76
C TYR A 4 0.30 -66.24 -47.23
N VAL A 5 -0.68 -66.77 -46.47
CA VAL A 5 -0.76 -68.06 -45.71
C VAL A 5 0.58 -68.79 -45.38
N PRO A 6 0.73 -69.70 -44.37
CA PRO A 6 0.34 -69.79 -42.95
C PRO A 6 1.44 -70.38 -41.99
N HIS A 7 1.01 -70.70 -40.75
CA HIS A 7 1.38 -71.83 -39.88
C HIS A 7 2.63 -71.81 -38.96
N GLY A 8 2.40 -72.31 -37.75
CA GLY A 8 3.39 -73.01 -36.89
C GLY A 8 3.81 -72.18 -35.68
N ALA A 9 3.34 -72.47 -34.46
CA ALA A 9 3.81 -73.52 -33.53
C ALA A 9 5.12 -73.17 -32.79
N TYR A 10 5.28 -73.77 -31.60
CA TYR A 10 6.43 -73.78 -30.66
C TYR A 10 6.41 -72.70 -29.56
N ARG A 11 6.05 -73.03 -28.32
CA ARG A 11 6.80 -73.77 -27.26
C ARG A 11 7.98 -72.98 -26.64
N LEU A 12 7.81 -72.79 -25.32
CA LEU A 12 8.80 -72.96 -24.24
C LEU A 12 9.77 -71.82 -23.83
N ARG A 13 9.71 -71.58 -22.49
CA ARG A 13 10.79 -71.39 -21.50
C ARG A 13 11.35 -69.98 -21.21
N ARG A 14 11.04 -69.57 -19.96
CA ARG A 14 11.92 -69.07 -18.88
C ARG A 14 13.14 -68.22 -19.29
N ALA A 15 13.16 -66.98 -18.83
CA ALA A 15 14.38 -66.36 -18.28
C ALA A 15 14.01 -65.25 -17.27
N LEU A 16 14.49 -65.43 -16.04
CA LEU A 16 14.55 -64.43 -14.98
C LEU A 16 15.68 -63.46 -15.32
N LEU A 17 15.41 -62.15 -15.35
CA LEU A 17 16.43 -61.10 -15.42
C LEU A 17 16.12 -60.01 -14.39
N LEU A 18 16.93 -60.03 -13.32
CA LEU A 18 17.10 -58.97 -12.33
C LEU A 18 17.68 -57.73 -13.02
N LEU A 19 17.00 -56.58 -12.93
CA LEU A 19 17.62 -55.28 -13.23
C LEU A 19 17.17 -54.22 -12.22
N PHE A 20 18.16 -53.81 -11.42
CA PHE A 20 18.35 -52.59 -10.65
C PHE A 20 17.34 -51.45 -10.87
N ALA A 21 16.64 -51.08 -9.79
CA ALA A 21 15.94 -49.80 -9.69
C ALA A 21 16.92 -48.71 -9.22
N PRO A 22 17.01 -47.54 -9.89
CA PRO A 22 17.76 -46.42 -9.37
C PRO A 22 16.95 -45.71 -8.27
N LEU A 23 17.59 -45.44 -7.13
CA LEU A 23 17.08 -44.55 -6.09
C LEU A 23 16.90 -43.14 -6.68
N LEU A 24 15.65 -42.67 -6.77
CA LEU A 24 15.34 -41.26 -6.96
C LEU A 24 15.38 -40.57 -5.59
N THR A 25 16.50 -39.94 -5.26
CA THR A 25 16.59 -38.99 -4.14
C THR A 25 15.88 -37.69 -4.52
N ALA A 26 14.67 -37.51 -4.01
CA ALA A 26 13.96 -36.24 -4.06
C ALA A 26 14.60 -35.26 -3.06
N ALA A 27 15.58 -34.47 -3.52
CA ALA A 27 16.03 -33.28 -2.81
C ALA A 27 15.10 -32.11 -3.17
N ALA A 28 13.92 -32.05 -2.55
CA ALA A 28 13.10 -30.86 -2.56
C ALA A 28 13.78 -29.84 -1.64
N LEU A 29 14.57 -28.93 -2.23
CA LEU A 29 15.04 -27.73 -1.56
C LEU A 29 13.81 -26.89 -1.17
N LEU A 30 13.58 -26.80 0.12
CA LEU A 30 12.60 -25.94 0.78
C LEU A 30 12.94 -24.47 0.48
N ALA A 31 12.48 -23.94 -0.66
CA ALA A 31 12.19 -22.52 -0.75
C ALA A 31 10.90 -22.29 0.05
N GLY A 32 11.05 -22.03 1.35
CA GLY A 32 9.95 -21.48 2.13
C GLY A 32 9.46 -20.18 1.51
N PRO A 33 8.19 -19.79 1.69
CA PRO A 33 7.71 -18.49 1.23
C PRO A 33 8.66 -17.41 1.75
N ALA A 34 9.06 -16.47 0.89
CA ALA A 34 9.79 -15.30 1.31
C ALA A 34 9.06 -14.70 2.51
N ALA A 35 9.74 -14.59 3.66
CA ALA A 35 9.15 -13.98 4.84
C ALA A 35 8.63 -12.61 4.43
N ASP A 36 7.34 -12.38 4.61
CA ASP A 36 6.72 -11.10 4.34
C ASP A 36 7.45 -10.07 5.21
N PRO A 37 8.14 -9.05 4.67
CA PRO A 37 8.86 -8.07 5.48
C PRO A 37 7.93 -7.33 6.47
N ALA A 38 6.62 -7.36 6.21
CA ALA A 38 5.59 -6.92 7.14
C ALA A 38 5.54 -7.71 8.47
N ALA A 39 6.04 -8.95 8.50
CA ALA A 39 6.07 -9.81 9.69
C ALA A 39 7.23 -9.50 10.65
N ALA A 40 8.18 -8.63 10.27
CA ALA A 40 9.37 -8.33 11.07
C ALA A 40 9.14 -7.28 12.18
N CYS A 41 7.99 -6.61 12.20
CA CYS A 41 7.68 -5.62 13.24
C CYS A 41 6.86 -6.24 14.37
N PRO A 42 7.28 -6.09 15.64
CA PRO A 42 6.37 -6.34 16.75
C PRO A 42 5.15 -5.42 16.59
N SER A 43 3.96 -6.01 16.73
CA SER A 43 2.68 -5.29 16.60
C SER A 43 2.71 -4.01 17.45
N GLY A 44 2.59 -2.84 16.79
CA GLY A 44 2.61 -1.53 17.44
C GLY A 44 3.90 -0.72 17.31
N ALA A 45 4.97 -1.24 16.71
CA ALA A 45 6.22 -0.50 16.51
C ALA A 45 6.29 0.32 15.21
N CYS A 46 5.38 0.10 14.25
CA CYS A 46 5.31 0.82 12.99
C CYS A 46 3.86 1.04 12.54
N GLY A 47 3.67 1.80 11.47
CA GLY A 47 2.39 2.32 11.02
C GLY A 47 1.93 3.50 11.89
N SER A 48 0.64 3.53 12.21
CA SER A 48 0.09 4.57 13.10
C SER A 48 0.26 4.18 14.55
N VAL A 49 1.04 4.94 15.30
CA VAL A 49 1.28 4.74 16.73
C VAL A 49 0.50 5.78 17.53
N ILE A 50 -0.33 5.36 18.48
CA ILE A 50 -0.99 6.27 19.43
C ILE A 50 0.03 6.70 20.48
N THR A 51 0.29 7.99 20.60
CA THR A 51 1.32 8.55 21.48
C THR A 51 0.78 9.03 22.82
N ALA A 52 -0.51 9.35 22.89
CA ALA A 52 -1.20 9.82 24.08
C ALA A 52 -2.72 9.66 23.94
N PRO A 53 -3.50 9.79 25.03
CA PRO A 53 -4.94 10.04 24.91
C PRO A 53 -5.22 11.33 24.12
N LEU A 54 -6.34 11.35 23.40
CA LEU A 54 -6.79 12.54 22.69
C LEU A 54 -6.96 13.72 23.66
N ALA A 55 -6.50 14.90 23.24
CA ALA A 55 -6.68 16.13 24.03
C ALA A 55 -8.16 16.55 24.07
N PRO A 56 -8.65 17.12 25.18
CA PRO A 56 -10.01 17.64 25.27
C PRO A 56 -10.31 18.71 24.20
N PRO A 57 -11.57 18.86 23.78
CA PRO A 57 -11.97 19.96 22.90
C PRO A 57 -11.60 21.31 23.53
N ALA A 58 -10.89 22.16 22.80
CA ALA A 58 -10.61 23.51 23.28
C ALA A 58 -11.83 24.43 23.05
N PRO A 59 -11.98 25.51 23.84
CA PRO A 59 -13.00 26.52 23.59
C PRO A 59 -12.83 27.16 22.20
N ALA A 60 -13.91 27.24 21.42
CA ALA A 60 -13.88 27.80 20.07
C ALA A 60 -13.51 29.30 20.01
N ALA A 61 -13.66 30.02 21.12
CA ALA A 61 -13.30 31.44 21.23
C ALA A 61 -11.78 31.66 21.40
N GLU A 62 -11.01 30.62 21.75
CA GLU A 62 -9.57 30.74 21.89
C GLU A 62 -8.89 30.76 20.52
N PRO A 63 -7.96 31.71 20.27
CA PRO A 63 -7.17 31.73 19.05
C PRO A 63 -6.40 30.41 18.85
N CYS A 64 -6.45 29.88 17.64
CA CYS A 64 -5.65 28.71 17.29
C CYS A 64 -4.16 29.09 17.18
N PRO A 65 -3.24 28.38 17.85
CA PRO A 65 -1.81 28.66 17.80
C PRO A 65 -1.10 28.09 16.57
N SER A 66 -1.79 27.27 15.76
CA SER A 66 -1.23 26.64 14.57
C SER A 66 -1.53 27.47 13.32
N PRO A 67 -0.59 27.59 12.36
CA PRO A 67 -0.87 28.15 11.05
C PRO A 67 -1.65 27.17 10.13
N ASP A 68 -1.76 25.89 10.52
CA ASP A 68 -2.49 24.88 9.75
C ASP A 68 -3.99 24.89 10.13
N PRO A 69 -4.90 25.27 9.20
CA PRO A 69 -6.33 25.33 9.48
C PRO A 69 -6.95 23.97 9.83
N VAL A 70 -6.35 22.85 9.39
CA VAL A 70 -6.81 21.51 9.75
C VAL A 70 -6.52 21.21 11.22
N VAL A 71 -5.32 21.57 11.69
CA VAL A 71 -4.96 21.44 13.11
C VAL A 71 -5.89 22.29 13.99
N CYS A 72 -6.21 23.51 13.55
CA CYS A 72 -7.15 24.37 14.24
C CYS A 72 -8.56 23.79 14.32
N ARG A 73 -9.03 23.17 13.24
CA ARG A 73 -10.32 22.46 13.23
C ARG A 73 -10.32 21.31 14.21
N ILE A 74 -9.30 20.44 14.16
CA ILE A 74 -9.18 19.26 15.04
C ILE A 74 -9.22 19.66 16.52
N ARG A 75 -8.56 20.77 16.89
CA ARG A 75 -8.48 21.25 18.27
C ARG A 75 -9.86 21.43 18.93
N VAL A 76 -10.85 21.93 18.19
CA VAL A 76 -12.17 22.28 18.70
C VAL A 76 -13.24 21.20 18.49
N LEU A 77 -12.91 20.11 17.79
CA LEU A 77 -13.86 19.02 17.54
C LEU A 77 -14.39 18.43 18.86
N PRO A 78 -15.70 18.09 18.93
CA PRO A 78 -16.25 17.21 19.95
C PRO A 78 -15.47 15.89 20.08
N TRP A 79 -15.60 15.23 21.23
CA TRP A 79 -14.82 14.01 21.53
C TRP A 79 -15.03 12.88 20.53
N ASP A 80 -16.27 12.63 20.16
CA ASP A 80 -16.68 11.59 19.20
C ASP A 80 -16.15 11.89 17.79
N GLU A 81 -16.31 13.12 17.32
CA GLU A 81 -15.77 13.55 16.01
C GLU A 81 -14.23 13.50 16.00
N LYS A 82 -13.57 13.85 17.11
CA LYS A 82 -12.11 13.76 17.23
C LYS A 82 -11.63 12.30 17.22
N ALA A 83 -12.35 11.41 17.89
CA ALA A 83 -12.05 9.98 17.85
C ALA A 83 -12.24 9.40 16.44
N GLU A 84 -13.31 9.79 15.73
CA GLU A 84 -13.52 9.39 14.34
C GLU A 84 -12.43 9.93 13.41
N ALA A 85 -12.01 11.19 13.59
CA ALA A 85 -10.91 11.77 12.84
C ALA A 85 -9.59 11.03 13.08
N GLN A 86 -9.30 10.62 14.32
CA GLN A 86 -8.14 9.80 14.66
C GLN A 86 -8.19 8.45 13.93
N GLN A 87 -9.33 7.75 13.99
CA GLN A 87 -9.50 6.46 13.30
C GLN A 87 -9.36 6.59 11.78
N THR A 88 -9.92 7.65 11.21
CA THR A 88 -9.77 7.96 9.78
C THR A 88 -8.30 8.20 9.42
N ARG A 89 -7.56 8.88 10.28
CA ARG A 89 -6.13 9.12 10.09
C ARG A 89 -5.30 7.84 10.17
N MET A 90 -5.64 6.92 11.08
CA MET A 90 -5.01 5.61 11.16
C MET A 90 -5.25 4.78 9.89
N ARG A 91 -6.47 4.78 9.34
CA ARG A 91 -6.76 4.13 8.04
C ARG A 91 -5.94 4.76 6.91
N TYR A 92 -5.82 6.07 6.91
CA TYR A 92 -4.98 6.79 5.96
C TYR A 92 -3.50 6.38 6.04
N HIS A 93 -2.93 6.22 7.24
CA HIS A 93 -1.57 5.66 7.39
C HIS A 93 -1.46 4.24 6.82
N GLY A 94 -2.48 3.40 7.00
CA GLY A 94 -2.52 2.07 6.37
C GLY A 94 -2.37 2.12 4.84
N LEU A 95 -3.02 3.10 4.19
CA LEU A 95 -2.88 3.31 2.73
C LEU A 95 -1.47 3.74 2.33
N LEU A 96 -0.78 4.53 3.17
CA LEU A 96 0.61 4.89 2.94
C LEU A 96 1.54 3.67 3.03
N GLU A 97 1.25 2.74 3.93
CA GLU A 97 1.98 1.47 4.01
C GLU A 97 1.73 0.59 2.77
N ASP A 98 0.50 0.53 2.25
CA ASP A 98 0.20 -0.16 0.99
C ASP A 98 0.96 0.44 -0.19
N MET A 99 1.08 1.77 -0.23
CA MET A 99 1.88 2.47 -1.23
C MET A 99 3.36 2.11 -1.13
N ARG A 100 3.93 2.11 0.08
CA ARG A 100 5.34 1.72 0.29
C ARG A 100 5.62 0.27 -0.11
N ARG A 101 4.74 -0.67 0.27
CA ARG A 101 4.84 -2.08 -0.17
C ARG A 101 4.74 -2.20 -1.69
N THR A 102 3.89 -1.39 -2.31
CA THR A 102 3.75 -1.37 -3.77
C THR A 102 5.01 -0.84 -4.45
N GLU A 103 5.60 0.25 -3.93
CA GLU A 103 6.91 0.72 -4.38
C GLU A 103 7.98 -0.38 -4.29
N ALA A 104 8.11 -1.02 -3.12
CA ALA A 104 9.13 -2.05 -2.91
C ALA A 104 8.99 -3.21 -3.91
N ARG A 105 7.76 -3.70 -4.12
CA ARG A 105 7.47 -4.74 -5.12
C ARG A 105 7.82 -4.28 -6.54
N MET A 106 7.38 -3.09 -6.94
CA MET A 106 7.67 -2.59 -8.29
C MET A 106 9.18 -2.42 -8.53
N ARG A 107 9.93 -1.96 -7.53
CA ARG A 107 11.39 -1.89 -7.62
C ARG A 107 12.04 -3.27 -7.73
N ALA A 108 11.57 -4.26 -6.96
CA ALA A 108 12.04 -5.63 -7.06
C ALA A 108 11.75 -6.25 -8.44
N ASP A 109 10.63 -5.86 -9.06
CA ASP A 109 10.24 -6.26 -10.42
C ASP A 109 10.99 -5.48 -11.53
N GLY A 110 11.88 -4.55 -11.16
CA GLY A 110 12.70 -3.78 -12.11
C GLY A 110 12.01 -2.56 -12.72
N ALA A 111 10.88 -2.10 -12.16
CA ALA A 111 10.21 -0.90 -12.63
C ALA A 111 11.09 0.35 -12.48
N SER A 112 10.97 1.27 -13.43
CA SER A 112 11.62 2.58 -13.37
C SER A 112 11.00 3.48 -12.31
N ASP A 113 11.74 4.51 -11.87
CA ASP A 113 11.21 5.51 -10.93
C ASP A 113 9.97 6.23 -11.48
N GLU A 114 9.88 6.41 -12.81
CA GLU A 114 8.71 7.00 -13.44
C GLU A 114 7.46 6.12 -13.27
N GLU A 115 7.58 4.82 -13.56
CA GLU A 115 6.47 3.88 -13.42
C GLU A 115 5.99 3.81 -11.97
N VAL A 116 6.93 3.75 -11.01
CA VAL A 116 6.62 3.79 -9.58
C VAL A 116 5.94 5.11 -9.22
N ALA A 117 6.48 6.26 -9.63
CA ALA A 117 5.91 7.58 -9.33
C ALA A 117 4.48 7.70 -9.83
N ARG A 118 4.22 7.32 -11.09
CA ARG A 118 2.88 7.35 -11.69
C ARG A 118 1.90 6.50 -10.89
N LYS A 119 2.30 5.26 -10.56
CA LYS A 119 1.47 4.35 -9.76
C LYS A 119 1.16 4.92 -8.37
N LEU A 120 2.15 5.47 -7.67
CA LEU A 120 1.96 6.00 -6.32
C LEU A 120 1.10 7.26 -6.31
N VAL A 121 1.21 8.13 -7.32
CA VAL A 121 0.36 9.32 -7.45
C VAL A 121 -1.10 8.92 -7.63
N ASP A 122 -1.37 7.92 -8.46
CA ASP A 122 -2.73 7.41 -8.66
C ASP A 122 -3.29 6.80 -7.38
N MET A 123 -2.51 5.96 -6.69
CA MET A 123 -2.90 5.40 -5.39
C MET A 123 -3.17 6.50 -4.36
N ARG A 124 -2.35 7.54 -4.32
CA ARG A 124 -2.52 8.69 -3.40
C ARG A 124 -3.77 9.49 -3.71
N ASN A 125 -4.11 9.65 -4.99
CA ASN A 125 -5.32 10.34 -5.41
C ASN A 125 -6.58 9.54 -5.06
N GLN A 126 -6.54 8.21 -5.21
CA GLN A 126 -7.62 7.32 -4.77
C GLN A 126 -7.76 7.29 -3.24
N ALA A 127 -6.65 7.30 -2.49
CA ALA A 127 -6.68 7.37 -1.03
C ALA A 127 -7.44 8.59 -0.48
N LYS A 128 -7.48 9.69 -1.25
CA LYS A 128 -8.26 10.87 -0.87
C LYS A 128 -9.76 10.59 -0.85
N GLU A 129 -10.27 9.71 -1.71
CA GLU A 129 -11.67 9.28 -1.69
C GLU A 129 -12.01 8.63 -0.35
N ILE A 130 -11.11 7.79 0.20
CA ILE A 130 -11.30 7.16 1.52
C ILE A 130 -11.32 8.23 2.63
N THR A 131 -10.42 9.22 2.58
CA THR A 131 -10.44 10.32 3.57
C THR A 131 -11.64 11.26 3.44
N ARG A 132 -12.36 11.21 2.30
CA ARG A 132 -13.60 11.96 2.07
C ARG A 132 -14.85 11.20 2.50
N ALA A 133 -14.74 9.93 2.89
CA ALA A 133 -15.88 9.10 3.28
C ALA A 133 -16.64 9.60 4.53
N GLY A 134 -16.10 10.59 5.26
CA GLY A 134 -16.78 11.30 6.36
C GLY A 134 -17.16 12.76 6.04
N MET A 135 -16.98 13.22 4.81
CA MET A 135 -17.40 14.56 4.38
C MET A 135 -18.81 14.52 3.81
N SER A 136 -19.55 15.62 3.97
CA SER A 136 -20.81 15.81 3.25
C SER A 136 -20.57 15.89 1.74
N PRO A 137 -21.55 15.53 0.89
CA PRO A 137 -21.42 15.67 -0.56
C PRO A 137 -21.06 17.09 -1.02
N GLU A 138 -21.52 18.10 -0.27
CA GLU A 138 -21.22 19.51 -0.52
C GLU A 138 -19.73 19.82 -0.28
N GLU A 139 -19.17 19.37 0.84
CA GLU A 139 -17.75 19.55 1.16
C GLU A 139 -16.84 18.83 0.15
N VAL A 140 -17.24 17.63 -0.29
CA VAL A 140 -16.54 16.91 -1.35
C VAL A 140 -16.58 17.71 -2.64
N ARG A 141 -17.75 18.22 -3.05
CA ARG A 141 -17.90 19.02 -4.28
C ARG A 141 -17.01 20.25 -4.26
N VAL A 142 -17.02 21.03 -3.18
CA VAL A 142 -16.17 22.23 -3.04
C VAL A 142 -14.68 21.87 -3.17
N LEU A 143 -14.25 20.76 -2.58
CA LEU A 143 -12.87 20.32 -2.65
C LEU A 143 -12.48 19.87 -4.07
N GLU A 144 -13.37 19.18 -4.76
CA GLU A 144 -13.18 18.71 -6.13
C GLU A 144 -13.20 19.85 -7.14
N GLU A 145 -14.10 20.83 -7.00
CA GLU A 145 -14.13 22.04 -7.82
C GLU A 145 -12.82 22.84 -7.67
N ARG A 146 -12.33 23.00 -6.44
CA ARG A 146 -11.04 23.64 -6.17
C ARG A 146 -9.88 22.86 -6.83
N ASN A 147 -9.88 21.53 -6.71
CA ASN A 147 -8.85 20.69 -7.32
C ASN A 147 -8.93 20.74 -8.86
N GLN A 148 -10.14 20.74 -9.42
CA GLN A 148 -10.37 20.90 -10.85
C GLN A 148 -9.83 22.25 -11.34
N ALA A 149 -10.14 23.34 -10.65
CA ALA A 149 -9.64 24.68 -11.02
C ALA A 149 -8.11 24.77 -10.94
N LYS A 150 -7.49 24.11 -9.95
CA LYS A 150 -6.03 24.20 -9.71
C LYS A 150 -5.21 23.22 -10.55
N TYR A 151 -5.72 22.02 -10.78
CA TYR A 151 -4.97 20.89 -11.34
C TYR A 151 -5.60 20.34 -12.62
N GLY A 152 -6.81 20.74 -12.99
CA GLY A 152 -7.55 20.12 -14.08
C GLY A 152 -8.08 18.72 -13.77
N ASN A 153 -8.00 18.28 -12.51
CA ASN A 153 -8.40 16.95 -12.06
C ASN A 153 -9.02 17.05 -10.65
N PRO A 154 -10.21 16.48 -10.41
CA PRO A 154 -10.94 16.61 -9.14
C PRO A 154 -10.25 15.90 -7.96
N LEU A 155 -9.43 14.89 -8.23
CA LEU A 155 -8.72 14.13 -7.19
C LEU A 155 -7.41 14.81 -6.77
N GLY A 156 -6.78 15.57 -7.66
CA GLY A 156 -5.55 16.31 -7.38
C GLY A 156 -4.59 16.31 -8.56
N PRO A 157 -3.30 16.63 -8.32
CA PRO A 157 -2.33 16.75 -9.40
C PRO A 157 -2.01 15.40 -10.06
N THR A 158 -1.65 15.45 -11.34
CA THR A 158 -1.10 14.31 -12.08
C THR A 158 0.38 14.09 -11.74
N ALA A 159 0.91 12.91 -12.08
CA ALA A 159 2.34 12.63 -11.91
C ALA A 159 3.22 13.63 -12.68
N ASP A 160 2.82 14.03 -13.89
CA ASP A 160 3.56 15.00 -14.70
C ASP A 160 3.56 16.41 -14.07
N GLN A 161 2.45 16.82 -13.47
CA GLN A 161 2.39 18.09 -12.73
C GLN A 161 3.28 18.07 -11.49
N LEU A 162 3.34 16.93 -10.79
CA LEU A 162 4.25 16.76 -9.67
C LEU A 162 5.71 16.69 -10.13
N TYR A 163 5.99 16.05 -11.26
CA TYR A 163 7.32 16.03 -11.86
C TYR A 163 7.77 17.43 -12.24
N ALA A 164 6.91 18.22 -12.90
CA ALA A 164 7.20 19.62 -13.22
C ALA A 164 7.47 20.47 -11.97
N LYS A 165 6.80 20.16 -10.84
CA LYS A 165 6.99 20.85 -9.57
C LYS A 165 8.28 20.45 -8.85
N TYR A 166 8.59 19.16 -8.81
CA TYR A 166 9.68 18.62 -7.98
C TYR A 166 10.99 18.45 -8.77
N GLY A 167 10.92 18.14 -10.06
CA GLY A 167 12.07 18.04 -10.96
C GLY A 167 12.64 16.63 -11.12
N SER A 168 12.17 15.66 -10.33
CA SER A 168 12.63 14.27 -10.44
C SER A 168 11.56 13.25 -10.01
N TRP A 169 11.59 12.05 -10.60
CA TRP A 169 10.70 10.95 -10.23
C TRP A 169 10.90 10.46 -8.78
N PRO A 170 12.14 10.31 -8.26
CA PRO A 170 12.36 10.01 -6.84
C PRO A 170 11.69 11.00 -5.89
N GLU A 171 11.70 12.30 -6.21
CA GLU A 171 11.03 13.29 -5.36
C GLU A 171 9.51 13.20 -5.44
N VAL A 172 8.95 12.84 -6.60
CA VAL A 172 7.51 12.55 -6.75
C VAL A 172 7.11 11.33 -5.92
N ILE A 173 7.90 10.25 -5.95
CA ILE A 173 7.72 9.06 -5.12
C ILE A 173 7.73 9.45 -3.63
N ALA A 174 8.78 10.15 -3.20
CA ALA A 174 8.93 10.60 -1.82
C ALA A 174 7.79 11.54 -1.41
N ALA A 175 7.29 12.40 -2.29
CA ALA A 175 6.15 13.27 -1.99
C ALA A 175 4.84 12.49 -1.85
N SER A 176 4.67 11.41 -2.62
CA SER A 176 3.45 10.62 -2.65
C SER A 176 3.22 9.81 -1.37
N THR A 177 4.28 9.49 -0.62
CA THR A 177 4.20 8.71 0.63
C THR A 177 4.30 9.54 1.92
N ARG A 178 4.47 10.87 1.82
CA ARG A 178 4.54 11.78 2.98
C ARG A 178 3.18 11.99 3.66
N THR A 179 3.20 12.25 4.96
CA THR A 179 2.04 12.62 5.80
C THR A 179 2.31 13.94 6.53
N SER A 180 1.28 14.60 7.08
CA SER A 180 1.44 15.81 7.89
C SER A 180 1.63 15.45 9.36
N THR A 181 2.85 15.63 9.88
CA THR A 181 3.18 15.40 11.29
C THR A 181 2.33 16.24 12.23
N ALA A 182 2.03 17.50 11.88
CA ALA A 182 1.21 18.38 12.72
C ALA A 182 -0.24 17.87 12.86
N VAL A 183 -0.81 17.30 11.79
CA VAL A 183 -2.14 16.67 11.84
C VAL A 183 -2.11 15.37 12.64
N ASP A 184 -1.02 14.60 12.50
CA ASP A 184 -0.83 13.36 13.27
C ASP A 184 -0.77 13.67 14.77
N GLU A 185 0.06 14.63 15.17
CA GLU A 185 0.20 15.09 16.56
C GLU A 185 -1.11 15.66 17.13
N ALA A 186 -1.86 16.44 16.33
CA ALA A 186 -3.17 16.97 16.74
C ALA A 186 -4.20 15.86 17.05
N LEU A 187 -4.00 14.66 16.50
CA LEU A 187 -4.80 13.47 16.74
C LEU A 187 -4.09 12.46 17.65
N SER A 188 -3.03 12.87 18.37
CA SER A 188 -2.25 12.02 19.27
C SER A 188 -1.68 10.76 18.57
N LEU A 189 -1.27 10.92 17.31
CA LEU A 189 -0.65 9.90 16.49
C LEU A 189 0.78 10.28 16.14
N HIS A 190 1.60 9.27 15.88
CA HIS A 190 2.86 9.38 15.18
C HIS A 190 2.92 8.31 14.10
N TYR A 191 3.23 8.70 12.86
CA TYR A 191 3.41 7.76 11.76
C TYR A 191 4.86 7.30 11.71
N HIS A 192 5.10 6.02 11.98
CA HIS A 192 6.41 5.40 11.85
C HIS A 192 6.37 4.37 10.71
N PRO A 193 6.92 4.68 9.52
CA PRO A 193 6.74 3.81 8.38
C PRO A 193 7.27 2.39 8.62
N CYS A 194 6.51 1.37 8.22
CA CYS A 194 6.94 -0.02 8.39
C CYS A 194 8.10 -0.37 7.44
N PRO A 195 9.01 -1.28 7.86
CA PRO A 195 9.98 -1.91 6.96
C PRO A 195 9.26 -2.58 5.78
N VAL A 196 9.91 -2.53 4.61
CA VAL A 196 9.46 -3.14 3.34
C VAL A 196 10.56 -3.96 2.73
#